data_AF-A0A0P7ZQE2-F1
#
_entry.id   AF-A0A0P7ZQE2-F1
#
_cell.length_a   1.000
_cell.length_b   1.000
_cell.length_c   1.000
_cell.angle_alpha   90.00
_cell.angle_beta   90.00
_cell.angle_gamma   90.00
#
_symmetry.space_group_name_H-M   'P 1'
#
loop_
_entity.id
_entity.type
_entity.pdbx_description
1 polymer ?
#
loop_
_entity_poly.entity_id
_entity_poly.type
_entity_poly.pdbx_seq_one_letter_code
_entity_poly.pdbx_strand_id
1 'polypeptide(L)' 'MSSHGTELAWLIDPAERVVLVFQCDRLPEEWPPQNPLPVLPGLSLELTPESLFRWLQ' A
#
# COMPACT_ATOMS: atom_id res chain seq x y z
N MET A 1 1.36 13.91 -9.22
CA MET A 1 0.46 13.88 -8.04
C MET A 1 -0.95 13.79 -8.58
N SER A 2 -1.73 12.77 -8.21
CA SER A 2 -3.04 12.49 -8.79
C SER A 2 -3.98 13.68 -8.62
N SER A 3 -4.32 14.31 -9.74
CA SER A 3 -5.00 15.61 -9.84
C SER A 3 -6.49 15.61 -9.42
N HIS A 4 -6.97 14.59 -8.71
CA HIS A 4 -8.39 14.28 -8.56
C HIS A 4 -8.84 13.82 -7.16
N GLY A 5 -8.08 14.12 -6.09
CA GLY A 5 -8.54 13.87 -4.71
C GLY A 5 -8.37 12.43 -4.20
N THR A 6 -7.41 11.67 -4.73
CA THR A 6 -7.07 10.35 -4.19
C THR A 6 -6.31 10.49 -2.87
N GLU A 7 -6.91 10.05 -1.77
CA GLU A 7 -6.32 10.15 -0.42
C GLU A 7 -5.22 9.11 -0.16
N LEU A 8 -5.33 7.93 -0.77
CA LEU A 8 -4.43 6.80 -0.56
C LEU A 8 -4.39 5.90 -1.81
N ALA A 9 -3.19 5.48 -2.22
CA ALA A 9 -3.00 4.42 -3.21
C ALA A 9 -1.82 3.52 -2.85
N TRP A 10 -1.89 2.25 -3.28
CA TRP A 10 -0.78 1.32 -3.22
C TRP A 10 -0.33 0.98 -4.64
N LEU A 11 0.98 1.06 -4.90
CA LEU A 11 1.59 0.43 -6.07
C LEU A 11 2.26 -0.85 -5.59
N ILE A 12 1.88 -1.97 -6.19
CA ILE A 12 2.37 -3.30 -5.83
C ILE A 12 3.26 -3.77 -6.97
N ASP A 13 4.50 -4.11 -6.67
CA ASP A 13 5.41 -4.81 -7.58
C ASP A 13 5.57 -6.26 -7.09
N PRO A 14 4.90 -7.23 -7.73
CA PRO A 14 5.01 -8.64 -7.37
C PRO A 14 6.39 -9.26 -7.60
N ALA A 15 7.16 -8.76 -8.57
CA ALA A 15 8.46 -9.33 -8.91
C ALA A 15 9.49 -8.98 -7.84
N GLU A 16 9.48 -7.73 -7.39
CA GLU A 16 10.38 -7.23 -6.34
C GLU A 16 9.82 -7.45 -4.93
N ARG A 17 8.55 -7.86 -4.80
CA ARG A 17 7.82 -7.99 -3.52
C ARG A 17 7.83 -6.69 -2.71
N VAL A 18 7.60 -5.58 -3.41
CA VAL A 18 7.57 -4.23 -2.86
C VAL A 18 6.16 -3.67 -2.94
N VAL A 19 5.74 -2.96 -1.89
CA VAL A 19 4.53 -2.13 -1.90
C VAL A 19 4.94 -0.69 -1.64
N LEU A 20 4.68 0.20 -2.59
CA LEU A 20 4.84 1.65 -2.41
C LEU A 20 3.48 2.25 -2.02
N VAL A 21 3.48 3.04 -0.95
CA VAL A 21 2.31 3.76 -0.46
C VAL A 21 2.37 5.21 -0.91
N PHE A 22 1.30 5.68 -1.54
CA PHE A 22 1.10 7.06 -1.94
C PHE A 22 0.03 7.69 -1.06
N GLN A 23 0.37 8.79 -0.39
CA GLN A 23 -0.54 9.62 0.40
C GLN A 23 -0.47 11.05 -0.11
N CYS A 24 -1.55 11.81 0.08
CA CYS A 24 -1.53 13.25 -0.18
C CYS A 24 -0.37 13.92 0.56
N ASP A 25 0.29 14.86 -0.11
CA ASP A 25 1.35 15.71 0.46
C ASP A 25 2.59 14.97 1.00
N ARG A 26 2.81 13.72 0.59
CA ARG A 26 4.00 12.93 0.92
C ARG A 26 4.62 12.32 -0.33
N LEU A 27 5.93 12.12 -0.29
CA LEU A 27 6.60 11.28 -1.29
C LEU A 27 6.15 9.83 -1.09
N PRO A 28 6.06 9.03 -2.17
CA PRO A 28 5.80 7.61 -2.03
C PRO A 28 6.89 6.93 -1.22
N GLU A 29 6.49 6.00 -0.36
CA GLU A 29 7.40 5.26 0.51
C GLU A 29 7.19 3.75 0.37
N GLU A 30 8.29 3.00 0.43
CA GLU A 30 8.23 1.54 0.53
C GLU A 30 7.70 1.14 1.91
N TRP A 31 6.68 0.29 1.91
CA TRP A 31 6.01 -0.11 3.13
C TRP A 31 6.65 -1.36 3.72
N PRO A 32 6.97 -1.37 5.03
CA PRO A 32 7.61 -2.52 5.66
C PRO A 32 6.75 -3.79 5.57
N PRO A 33 7.34 -4.98 5.28
CA PRO A 33 6.55 -6.17 4.98
C PRO A 33 5.68 -6.69 6.13
N GLN A 34 6.07 -6.41 7.38
CA GLN A 34 5.32 -6.82 8.58
C GLN A 34 4.34 -5.74 9.07
N ASN A 35 4.42 -4.52 8.54
CA ASN A 35 3.55 -3.44 8.98
C ASN A 35 2.18 -3.55 8.30
N PRO A 36 1.07 -3.33 9.02
CA PRO A 36 -0.24 -3.17 8.41
C PRO A 36 -0.20 -2.07 7.36
N LEU A 37 -0.73 -2.34 6.18
CA LEU A 37 -0.87 -1.34 5.12
C LEU A 37 -1.88 -0.29 5.59
N PRO A 38 -1.60 1.00 5.34
CA PRO A 38 -2.55 2.06 5.66
C PRO A 38 -3.77 1.91 4.77
N VAL A 39 -4.96 2.06 5.33
CA VAL A 39 -6.25 1.95 4.64
C VAL A 39 -7.05 3.23 4.80
N LEU A 40 -8.05 3.42 3.94
CA LEU A 40 -8.96 4.56 4.04
C LEU A 40 -9.81 4.47 5.33
N PRO A 41 -10.13 5.61 5.96
CA PRO A 41 -11.04 5.63 7.10
C PRO A 41 -12.37 4.92 6.79
N GLY A 42 -12.83 4.06 7.71
CA GLY A 42 -14.06 3.29 7.53
C GLY A 42 -13.90 1.99 6.73
N LEU A 43 -12.73 1.72 6.15
CA LEU A 43 -12.42 0.43 5.55
C LEU A 43 -11.84 -0.52 6.60
N SER A 44 -12.53 -1.64 6.87
CA SER A 44 -11.97 -2.73 7.69
C SER A 44 -11.21 -3.69 6.78
N LEU A 45 -9.92 -3.41 6.61
CA LEU A 45 -8.99 -4.26 5.87
C LEU A 45 -7.69 -4.37 6.66
N GLU A 46 -7.38 -5.58 7.11
CA GLU A 46 -6.13 -5.90 7.81
C GLU A 46 -5.23 -6.70 6.87
N LEU A 47 -4.23 -6.02 6.30
CA LEU A 47 -3.31 -6.61 5.33
C LEU A 47 -1.90 -6.10 5.58
N THR A 48 -0.89 -6.96 5.44
CA THR A 48 0.52 -6.57 5.39
C THR A 48 1.05 -6.88 3.99
N PRO A 49 2.14 -6.24 3.52
CA PRO A 49 2.74 -6.62 2.24
C PRO A 49 3.11 -8.12 2.21
N GLU A 50 3.61 -8.66 3.33
CA GLU A 50 3.92 -10.09 3.42
C GLU A 50 2.69 -10.98 3.22
N SER A 51 1.55 -10.65 3.86
CA SER A 51 0.33 -11.46 3.68
C SER A 51 -0.29 -11.27 2.29
N LEU A 52 -0.17 -10.09 1.69
CA LEU A 52 -0.55 -9.80 0.31
C LEU A 52 0.21 -10.70 -0.67
N PHE A 53 1.53 -10.79 -0.55
CA PHE A 53 2.33 -11.59 -1.50
C PHE A 53 2.18 -13.10 -1.33
N ARG A 54 1.67 -13.58 -0.19
CA ARG A 54 1.32 -15.00 -0.02
C ARG A 54 0.17 -15.43 -0.95
N TRP A 55 -0.60 -14.51 -1.52
CA TRP A 55 -1.66 -14.84 -2.49
C TRP A 55 -1.15 -15.29 -3.86
N LEU A 56 0.13 -15.06 -4.15
CA LEU A 56 0.75 -15.42 -5.42
C LEU A 56 1.35 -16.84 -5.42
N GLN A 57 1.05 -17.63 -4.39
CA GLN A 57 1.47 -19.03 -4.26
C GLN A 57 0.70 -19.97 -5.17
#